data_AF-A0A848UMI6-F1
#
_entry.id   AF-A0A848UMI6-F1
#
_cell.length_a   1.000
_cell.length_b   1.000
_cell.length_c   1.000
_cell.angle_alpha   90.00
_cell.angle_beta   90.00
_cell.angle_gamma   90.00
#
_symmetry.space_group_name_H-M   'P 1'
#
loop_
_entity.id
_entity.type
_entity.pdbx_description
1 polymer ?
#
loop_
_entity_poly.entity_id
_entity_poly.type
_entity_poly.pdbx_seq_one_letter_code
_entity_poly.pdbx_strand_id
1 'polypeptide(L)'
;MVLDSKIPKGPLSEKWTNHKNSINLVNPANKRNIDVIVVGTGLAGGSAAATLAELGYNVKAFCFQDSPRRAHSIAAQGGINAAKNYQGDGDSTYRLFYDTVKGGDYRSREANVYRLAEVSANIIDQCVAQGVPFAREYGGLLDNRSFGGVLVSRTFYAAGQTGQQLLLGAYSAMNRQIGRGKIKMYNRHEMLDVVVVDGKARGIIARDLVSGKIERHSAHAVVLGTGGYGNVFFLSTNAMGSNVTAAWKAHKRGAFFANPCYTQIHPTCIPVSGDHQSKLTLMSESLRNDGRIWVPKHKKDAEAIRAGKLKPT
;
A
#
# COMPACT_ATOMS: atom_id res chain seq x y z
N MET A 1 -15.08 -8.48 -24.99
CA MET A 1 -13.86 -7.65 -24.89
C MET A 1 -12.87 -8.38 -24.00
N VAL A 2 -11.70 -8.77 -24.51
CA VAL A 2 -10.69 -9.52 -23.73
C VAL A 2 -9.83 -8.52 -22.97
N LEU A 3 -9.67 -8.72 -21.66
CA LEU A 3 -8.80 -7.90 -20.82
C LEU A 3 -7.32 -8.14 -21.22
N ASP A 4 -6.71 -7.16 -21.88
CA ASP A 4 -5.26 -7.16 -22.10
C ASP A 4 -4.55 -6.65 -20.85
N SER A 5 -3.88 -7.57 -20.14
CA SER A 5 -3.14 -7.28 -18.91
C SER A 5 -1.78 -6.64 -19.14
N LYS A 6 -1.29 -6.59 -20.39
CA LYS A 6 0.03 -6.10 -20.77
C LYS A 6 1.19 -6.70 -19.95
N ILE A 7 1.03 -7.96 -19.52
CA ILE A 7 2.08 -8.70 -18.81
C ILE A 7 3.23 -8.99 -19.79
N PRO A 8 4.50 -8.79 -19.40
CA PRO A 8 5.64 -9.13 -20.26
C PRO A 8 5.67 -10.61 -20.68
N LYS A 9 6.19 -10.86 -21.89
CA LYS A 9 6.39 -12.21 -22.43
C LYS A 9 7.58 -12.91 -21.74
N GLY A 10 7.69 -14.22 -21.95
CA GLY A 10 8.78 -15.05 -21.42
C GLY A 10 8.45 -15.80 -20.11
N PRO A 11 9.41 -16.59 -19.60
CA PRO A 11 9.27 -17.36 -18.35
C PRO A 11 8.97 -16.46 -17.15
N LEU A 12 8.17 -16.94 -16.20
CA LEU A 12 7.68 -16.16 -15.04
C LEU A 12 8.80 -15.42 -14.30
N SER A 13 9.91 -16.12 -14.04
CA SER A 13 11.08 -15.61 -13.33
C SER A 13 11.81 -14.47 -14.05
N GLU A 14 11.67 -14.41 -15.38
CA GLU A 14 12.40 -13.48 -16.24
C GLU A 14 11.51 -12.36 -16.80
N LYS A 15 10.18 -12.49 -16.73
CA LYS A 15 9.21 -11.54 -17.32
C LYS A 15 9.59 -10.07 -17.07
N TRP A 16 9.84 -9.71 -15.81
CA TRP A 16 10.09 -8.32 -15.44
C TRP A 16 11.53 -7.89 -15.65
N THR A 17 12.49 -8.82 -15.60
CA THR A 17 13.87 -8.57 -16.03
C THR A 17 13.92 -8.27 -17.52
N ASN A 18 13.27 -9.09 -18.35
CA ASN A 18 13.14 -8.86 -19.79
C ASN A 18 12.47 -7.53 -20.09
N HIS A 19 11.40 -7.19 -19.36
CA HIS A 19 10.76 -5.89 -19.49
C HIS A 19 11.68 -4.71 -19.15
N LYS A 20 12.45 -4.79 -18.05
CA LYS A 20 13.44 -3.77 -17.68
C LYS A 20 14.50 -3.60 -18.78
N ASN A 21 14.92 -4.69 -19.41
CA ASN A 21 15.96 -4.69 -20.43
C ASN A 21 15.48 -4.11 -21.78
N SER A 22 14.18 -4.20 -22.09
CA SER A 22 13.64 -3.84 -23.40
C SER A 22 12.68 -2.64 -23.39
N ILE A 23 12.39 -2.04 -22.24
CA ILE A 23 11.48 -0.89 -22.16
C ILE A 23 12.11 0.35 -22.79
N ASN A 24 11.30 1.12 -23.53
CA ASN A 24 11.72 2.42 -24.04
C ASN A 24 12.00 3.39 -22.88
N LEU A 25 13.24 3.86 -22.80
CA LEU A 25 13.66 4.80 -21.78
C LEU A 25 13.38 6.24 -22.20
N VAL A 26 13.02 7.08 -21.23
CA VAL A 26 12.97 8.52 -21.42
C VAL A 26 14.32 9.10 -21.01
N ASN A 27 15.00 9.77 -21.93
CA ASN A 27 16.25 10.48 -21.64
C ASN A 27 16.04 11.49 -20.49
N PRO A 28 16.95 11.61 -19.51
CA PRO A 28 16.87 12.58 -18.41
C PRO A 28 16.50 14.01 -18.82
N ALA A 29 17.04 14.52 -19.93
CA ALA A 29 16.76 15.87 -20.44
C ALA A 29 15.31 16.05 -20.92
N ASN A 30 14.64 14.97 -21.32
CA ASN A 30 13.25 14.98 -21.77
C ASN A 30 12.26 14.81 -20.61
N LYS A 31 12.68 14.21 -19.49
CA LYS A 31 11.79 13.99 -18.34
C LYS A 31 11.22 15.29 -17.76
N ARG A 32 12.01 16.38 -17.79
CA ARG A 32 11.57 17.71 -17.32
C ARG A 32 10.44 18.33 -18.13
N ASN A 33 10.15 17.81 -19.31
CA ASN A 33 9.05 18.27 -20.16
C ASN A 33 7.77 17.44 -19.95
N ILE A 34 7.81 16.46 -19.03
CA ILE A 34 6.72 15.52 -18.80
C ILE A 34 6.15 15.76 -17.40
N ASP A 35 4.94 16.30 -17.39
CA ASP A 35 4.10 16.40 -16.19
C ASP A 35 3.39 15.10 -15.85
N VAL A 36 3.39 14.73 -14.57
CA VAL A 36 2.65 13.60 -14.00
C VAL A 36 1.79 14.09 -12.84
N ILE A 37 0.53 13.65 -12.81
CA ILE A 37 -0.35 13.86 -11.67
C ILE A 37 -0.35 12.61 -10.80
N VAL A 38 -0.20 12.79 -9.49
CA VAL A 38 -0.36 11.72 -8.49
C VAL A 38 -1.48 12.11 -7.54
N VAL A 39 -2.52 11.28 -7.45
CA VAL A 39 -3.66 11.50 -6.55
C VAL A 39 -3.57 10.52 -5.38
N GLY A 40 -3.48 11.06 -4.17
CA GLY A 40 -3.24 10.33 -2.93
C GLY A 40 -1.77 10.33 -2.54
N THR A 41 -1.50 10.52 -1.24
CA THR A 41 -0.15 10.65 -0.66
C THR A 41 0.14 9.60 0.40
N GLY A 42 -0.57 8.47 0.39
CA GLY A 42 -0.19 7.29 1.18
C GLY A 42 1.11 6.66 0.67
N LEU A 43 1.52 5.51 1.21
CA LEU A 43 2.79 4.86 0.83
C LEU A 43 2.93 4.68 -0.69
N ALA A 44 1.87 4.25 -1.38
CA ALA A 44 1.91 4.09 -2.83
C ALA A 44 2.11 5.44 -3.57
N GLY A 45 1.24 6.41 -3.31
CA GLY A 45 1.26 7.70 -4.02
C GLY A 45 2.41 8.62 -3.61
N GLY A 46 2.71 8.72 -2.32
CA GLY A 46 3.82 9.50 -1.80
C GLY A 46 5.18 9.00 -2.30
N SER A 47 5.42 7.67 -2.25
CA SER A 47 6.65 7.10 -2.80
C SER A 47 6.71 7.24 -4.32
N ALA A 48 5.60 7.03 -5.04
CA ALA A 48 5.57 7.25 -6.49
C ALA A 48 5.88 8.71 -6.87
N ALA A 49 5.29 9.69 -6.17
CA ALA A 49 5.54 11.10 -6.39
C ALA A 49 7.02 11.46 -6.13
N ALA A 50 7.59 10.99 -5.02
CA ALA A 50 8.99 11.21 -4.68
C ALA A 50 9.93 10.60 -5.74
N THR A 51 9.75 9.32 -6.09
CA THR A 51 10.60 8.63 -7.07
C THR A 51 10.48 9.22 -8.46
N LEU A 52 9.27 9.56 -8.93
CA LEU A 52 9.10 10.20 -10.25
C LEU A 52 9.77 11.58 -10.29
N ALA A 53 9.61 12.39 -9.23
CA ALA A 53 10.29 13.68 -9.15
C ALA A 53 11.83 13.53 -9.10
N GLU A 54 12.35 12.53 -8.40
CA GLU A 54 13.79 12.20 -8.36
C GLU A 54 14.35 11.80 -9.72
N LEU A 55 13.55 11.09 -10.51
CA LEU A 55 13.91 10.74 -11.87
C LEU A 55 13.97 11.97 -12.79
N GLY A 56 13.36 13.10 -12.41
CA GLY A 56 13.41 14.38 -13.13
C GLY A 56 12.08 14.87 -13.70
N TYR A 57 10.99 14.12 -13.51
CA TYR A 57 9.64 14.50 -13.94
C TYR A 57 9.07 15.68 -13.13
N ASN A 58 8.15 16.44 -13.71
CA ASN A 58 7.38 17.44 -12.97
C ASN A 58 6.14 16.76 -12.39
N VAL A 59 5.95 16.85 -11.08
CA VAL A 59 4.87 16.12 -10.40
C VAL A 59 3.90 17.11 -9.76
N LYS A 60 2.60 16.92 -10.00
CA LYS A 60 1.52 17.56 -9.24
C LYS A 60 0.89 16.51 -8.34
N ALA A 61 1.07 16.65 -7.03
CA ALA A 61 0.57 15.70 -6.04
C ALA A 61 -0.69 16.27 -5.35
N PHE A 62 -1.76 15.48 -5.27
CA PHE A 62 -3.05 15.90 -4.72
C PHE A 62 -3.45 15.02 -3.54
N CYS A 63 -3.94 15.64 -2.47
CA CYS A 63 -4.61 14.92 -1.39
C CYS A 63 -5.68 15.80 -0.73
N PHE A 64 -6.75 15.18 -0.22
CA PHE A 64 -7.81 15.91 0.48
C PHE A 64 -7.46 16.15 1.96
N GLN A 65 -6.41 15.49 2.47
CA GLN A 65 -5.88 15.77 3.81
C GLN A 65 -5.23 17.16 3.87
N ASP A 66 -5.15 17.70 5.08
CA ASP A 66 -4.39 18.92 5.40
C ASP A 66 -2.89 18.72 5.23
N SER A 67 -2.40 17.50 5.48
CA SER A 67 -1.00 17.13 5.32
C SER A 67 -0.85 15.78 4.64
N PRO A 68 0.13 15.62 3.73
CA PRO A 68 0.39 14.35 3.05
C PRO A 68 0.65 13.16 4.00
N ARG A 69 1.19 13.43 5.19
CA ARG A 69 1.51 12.41 6.22
C ARG A 69 0.28 11.79 6.89
N ARG A 70 -0.94 12.30 6.65
CA ARG A 70 -2.18 11.83 7.31
C ARG A 70 -2.94 10.77 6.51
N ALA A 71 -2.30 10.20 5.48
CA ALA A 71 -2.86 9.06 4.77
C ALA A 71 -2.98 7.83 5.69
N HIS A 72 -3.95 6.95 5.39
CA HIS A 72 -4.26 5.79 6.25
C HIS A 72 -3.07 4.83 6.46
N SER A 73 -2.09 4.83 5.55
CA SER A 73 -0.84 4.07 5.69
C SER A 73 -0.13 4.28 7.03
N ILE A 74 -0.30 5.45 7.68
CA ILE A 74 0.29 5.74 8.99
C ILE A 74 -0.18 4.77 10.09
N ALA A 75 -1.35 4.15 9.91
CA ALA A 75 -1.98 3.30 10.92
C ALA A 75 -1.56 1.83 10.86
N ALA A 76 -0.71 1.42 9.90
CA ALA A 76 -0.23 0.04 9.84
C ALA A 76 0.77 -0.23 10.98
N GLN A 77 0.64 -1.39 11.64
CA GLN A 77 1.40 -1.72 12.85
C GLN A 77 2.38 -2.88 12.60
N GLY A 78 1.86 -4.01 12.10
CA GLY A 78 2.55 -5.30 12.07
C GLY A 78 3.93 -5.29 11.41
N GLY A 79 4.01 -4.90 10.13
CA GLY A 79 5.28 -4.84 9.43
C GLY A 79 5.14 -4.82 7.91
N ILE A 80 6.27 -5.03 7.22
CA ILE A 80 6.36 -5.22 5.78
C ILE A 80 7.11 -6.51 5.46
N ASN A 81 6.52 -7.37 4.64
CA ASN A 81 7.16 -8.60 4.19
C ASN A 81 8.14 -8.32 3.06
N ALA A 82 9.34 -8.89 3.13
CA ALA A 82 10.29 -8.85 2.04
C ALA A 82 11.15 -10.11 1.99
N ALA A 83 11.44 -10.58 0.79
CA ALA A 83 12.29 -11.75 0.55
C ALA A 83 13.77 -11.39 0.75
N LYS A 84 14.14 -11.07 2.00
CA LYS A 84 15.50 -10.64 2.36
C LYS A 84 15.98 -11.42 3.58
N ASN A 85 16.87 -12.36 3.31
CA ASN A 85 17.33 -13.38 4.25
C ASN A 85 18.59 -12.90 5.01
N TYR A 86 18.42 -12.07 6.04
CA TYR A 86 19.54 -11.68 6.92
C TYR A 86 19.92 -12.78 7.90
N GLN A 87 18.94 -13.57 8.33
CA GLN A 87 19.06 -14.56 9.42
C GLN A 87 19.53 -15.94 8.94
N GLY A 88 19.69 -16.15 7.63
CA GLY A 88 20.09 -17.44 7.06
C GLY A 88 19.00 -18.52 7.07
N ASP A 89 17.72 -18.14 7.17
CA ASP A 89 16.58 -19.07 7.32
C ASP A 89 16.11 -19.73 6.00
N GLY A 90 16.79 -19.42 4.89
CA GLY A 90 16.51 -19.96 3.57
C GLY A 90 15.37 -19.24 2.83
N ASP A 91 15.01 -18.02 3.25
CA ASP A 91 14.06 -17.20 2.51
C ASP A 91 14.56 -16.86 1.10
N SER A 92 13.63 -16.74 0.16
CA SER A 92 13.92 -16.45 -1.24
C SER A 92 12.73 -15.79 -1.94
N THR A 93 12.99 -15.16 -3.08
CA THR A 93 11.97 -14.59 -3.96
C THR A 93 10.87 -15.60 -4.28
N TYR A 94 11.23 -16.86 -4.56
CA TYR A 94 10.25 -17.90 -4.89
C TYR A 94 9.35 -18.24 -3.71
N ARG A 95 9.89 -18.31 -2.48
CA ARG A 95 9.08 -18.62 -1.29
C ARG A 95 8.06 -17.51 -1.01
N LEU A 96 8.47 -16.24 -1.05
CA LEU A 96 7.53 -15.12 -0.90
C LEU A 96 6.48 -15.10 -2.02
N PHE A 97 6.89 -15.38 -3.26
CA PHE A 97 5.97 -15.54 -4.38
C PHE A 97 4.93 -16.65 -4.12
N TYR A 98 5.39 -17.84 -3.76
CA TYR A 98 4.55 -19.00 -3.54
C TYR A 98 3.55 -18.77 -2.40
N ASP A 99 4.02 -18.26 -1.25
CA ASP A 99 3.16 -17.94 -0.10
C ASP A 99 2.10 -16.90 -0.47
N THR A 100 2.43 -15.93 -1.32
CA THR A 100 1.49 -14.90 -1.77
C THR A 100 0.46 -15.43 -2.77
N VAL A 101 0.85 -16.36 -3.67
CA VAL A 101 -0.09 -17.02 -4.58
C VAL A 101 -1.05 -17.94 -3.81
N LYS A 102 -0.51 -18.76 -2.91
CA LYS A 102 -1.29 -19.64 -2.04
C LYS A 102 -2.22 -18.84 -1.12
N GLY A 103 -1.72 -17.79 -0.48
CA GLY A 103 -2.51 -16.92 0.40
C GLY A 103 -3.58 -16.11 -0.35
N GLY A 104 -3.39 -15.84 -1.64
CA GLY A 104 -4.41 -15.29 -2.53
C GLY A 104 -5.39 -16.32 -3.09
N ASP A 105 -5.40 -17.55 -2.55
CA ASP A 105 -6.21 -18.68 -3.01
C ASP A 105 -6.13 -18.88 -4.53
N TYR A 106 -4.90 -18.81 -5.06
CA TYR A 106 -4.54 -18.97 -6.47
C TYR A 106 -5.26 -18.02 -7.45
N ARG A 107 -5.86 -16.93 -6.95
CA ARG A 107 -6.54 -15.90 -7.76
C ARG A 107 -5.67 -14.68 -8.07
N SER A 108 -4.52 -14.58 -7.42
CA SER A 108 -3.55 -13.52 -7.67
C SER A 108 -2.91 -13.63 -9.06
N ARG A 109 -2.61 -12.49 -9.69
CA ARG A 109 -1.88 -12.47 -10.97
C ARG A 109 -0.41 -12.83 -10.74
N GLU A 110 -0.04 -14.06 -11.02
CA GLU A 110 1.28 -14.64 -10.72
C GLU A 110 2.44 -13.77 -11.19
N ALA A 111 2.39 -13.24 -12.42
CA ALA A 111 3.44 -12.36 -12.93
C ALA A 111 3.67 -11.14 -12.03
N ASN A 112 2.60 -10.47 -11.59
CA ASN A 112 2.71 -9.30 -10.72
C ASN A 112 3.15 -9.68 -9.31
N VAL A 113 2.71 -10.83 -8.80
CA VAL A 113 3.15 -11.35 -7.50
C VAL A 113 4.65 -11.68 -7.51
N TYR A 114 5.14 -12.27 -8.59
CA TYR A 114 6.57 -12.56 -8.74
C TYR A 114 7.39 -11.26 -8.73
N ARG A 115 6.93 -10.23 -9.44
CA ARG A 115 7.56 -8.89 -9.39
C ARG A 115 7.58 -8.31 -7.98
N LEU A 116 6.47 -8.43 -7.25
CA LEU A 116 6.38 -7.95 -5.87
C LEU A 116 7.45 -8.62 -5.02
N ALA A 117 7.59 -9.94 -5.14
CA ALA A 117 8.62 -10.68 -4.41
C ALA A 117 10.04 -10.24 -4.82
N GLU A 118 10.32 -10.10 -6.12
CA GLU A 118 11.62 -9.67 -6.66
C GLU A 118 12.02 -8.28 -6.15
N VAL A 119 11.08 -7.33 -6.14
CA VAL A 119 11.36 -5.93 -5.76
C VAL A 119 11.38 -5.73 -4.24
N SER A 120 10.75 -6.63 -3.47
CA SER A 120 10.59 -6.48 -2.01
C SER A 120 11.91 -6.28 -1.26
N ALA A 121 12.98 -6.98 -1.64
CA ALA A 121 14.29 -6.86 -1.01
C ALA A 121 14.86 -5.43 -1.16
N ASN A 122 14.76 -4.85 -2.36
CA ASN A 122 15.23 -3.49 -2.62
C ASN A 122 14.40 -2.42 -1.88
N ILE A 123 13.11 -2.70 -1.62
CA ILE A 123 12.27 -1.79 -0.84
C ILE A 123 12.77 -1.66 0.60
N ILE A 124 13.26 -2.75 1.21
CA ILE A 124 13.86 -2.68 2.56
C ILE A 124 15.07 -1.76 2.56
N ASP A 125 15.97 -1.90 1.57
CA ASP A 125 17.14 -1.03 1.45
C ASP A 125 16.77 0.43 1.23
N GLN A 126 15.78 0.68 0.38
CA GLN A 126 15.26 2.03 0.17
C GLN A 126 14.71 2.63 1.47
N CYS A 127 13.95 1.87 2.25
CA CYS A 127 13.40 2.33 3.53
C CYS A 127 14.52 2.62 4.55
N VAL A 128 15.54 1.76 4.65
CA VAL A 128 16.71 2.01 5.50
C VAL A 128 17.44 3.29 5.07
N ALA A 129 17.67 3.48 3.76
CA ALA A 129 18.30 4.68 3.23
C ALA A 129 17.46 5.95 3.44
N GLN A 130 16.14 5.82 3.57
CA GLN A 130 15.23 6.91 3.95
C GLN A 130 15.18 7.15 5.47
N GLY A 131 15.94 6.41 6.26
CA GLY A 131 16.01 6.55 7.71
C GLY A 131 14.86 5.88 8.46
N VAL A 132 14.15 4.92 7.85
CA VAL A 132 13.13 4.13 8.55
C VAL A 132 13.81 3.31 9.66
N PRO A 133 13.46 3.51 10.94
CA PRO A 133 14.09 2.83 12.06
C PRO A 133 13.49 1.43 12.24
N PHE A 134 13.84 0.51 11.33
CA PHE A 134 13.53 -0.90 11.52
C PHE A 134 14.21 -1.44 12.78
N ALA A 135 13.56 -2.42 13.42
CA ALA A 135 14.12 -3.17 14.52
C ALA A 135 15.44 -3.80 14.11
N ARG A 136 16.36 -3.91 15.07
CA ARG A 136 17.68 -4.50 14.88
C ARG A 136 17.95 -5.52 15.96
N GLU A 137 18.64 -6.58 15.59
CA GLU A 137 19.22 -7.50 16.55
C GLU A 137 20.46 -6.87 17.22
N TYR A 138 21.01 -7.55 18.23
CA TYR A 138 22.17 -7.07 18.97
C TYR A 138 23.40 -6.79 18.06
N GLY A 139 23.58 -7.59 17.01
CA GLY A 139 24.64 -7.41 16.01
C GLY A 139 24.42 -6.22 15.07
N GLY A 140 23.28 -5.54 15.15
CA GLY A 140 22.96 -4.37 14.33
C GLY A 140 22.36 -4.70 12.96
N LEU A 141 22.21 -5.97 12.58
CA LEU A 141 21.42 -6.34 11.40
C LEU A 141 19.93 -6.08 11.64
N LEU A 142 19.16 -5.99 10.56
CA LEU A 142 17.71 -5.81 10.65
C LEU A 142 17.07 -7.08 11.21
N ASP A 143 16.16 -6.89 12.15
CA ASP A 143 15.41 -7.97 12.77
C ASP A 143 14.05 -8.20 12.07
N ASN A 144 13.62 -9.45 12.09
CA ASN A 144 12.41 -9.94 11.45
C ASN A 144 11.56 -10.69 12.47
N ARG A 145 10.24 -10.68 12.27
CA ARG A 145 9.33 -11.52 13.05
C ARG A 145 8.47 -12.42 12.18
N SER A 146 7.91 -13.44 12.81
CA SER A 146 6.82 -14.23 12.21
C SER A 146 5.55 -13.39 12.13
N PHE A 147 4.83 -13.46 11.02
CA PHE A 147 3.56 -12.77 10.81
C PHE A 147 2.74 -13.43 9.69
N GLY A 148 1.44 -13.63 9.90
CA GLY A 148 0.53 -14.06 8.83
C GLY A 148 0.69 -15.51 8.34
N GLY A 149 1.06 -16.45 9.23
CA GLY A 149 1.03 -17.89 8.94
C GLY A 149 2.04 -18.40 7.91
N VAL A 150 3.12 -17.64 7.66
CA VAL A 150 4.23 -18.05 6.79
C VAL A 150 5.28 -18.87 7.53
N LEU A 151 6.01 -19.71 6.81
CA LEU A 151 7.01 -20.63 7.39
C LEU A 151 8.29 -19.92 7.85
N VAL A 152 8.68 -18.83 7.19
CA VAL A 152 9.94 -18.11 7.46
C VAL A 152 9.68 -16.71 8.00
N SER A 153 10.59 -16.19 8.83
CA SER A 153 10.44 -14.90 9.49
C SER A 153 10.93 -13.78 8.56
N ARG A 154 10.01 -13.21 7.78
CA ARG A 154 10.33 -12.21 6.74
C ARG A 154 9.66 -10.85 6.90
N THR A 155 9.07 -10.59 8.07
CA THR A 155 8.34 -9.36 8.35
C THR A 155 9.25 -8.37 9.07
N PHE A 156 9.71 -7.36 8.34
CA PHE A 156 10.46 -6.22 8.88
C PHE A 156 9.52 -5.24 9.58
N TYR A 157 9.95 -4.69 10.71
CA TYR A 157 9.06 -3.89 11.54
C TYR A 157 9.76 -2.78 12.32
N ALA A 158 8.99 -1.78 12.76
CA ALA A 158 9.42 -0.76 13.71
C ALA A 158 8.45 -0.74 14.89
N ALA A 159 8.70 -1.63 15.87
CA ALA A 159 7.80 -1.92 16.99
C ALA A 159 6.32 -2.07 16.53
N GLY A 160 5.38 -1.34 17.14
CA GLY A 160 3.98 -1.29 16.73
C GLY A 160 3.63 -0.18 15.73
N GLN A 161 4.62 0.48 15.12
CA GLN A 161 4.45 1.73 14.37
C GLN A 161 5.04 1.68 12.95
N THR A 162 5.17 0.47 12.38
CA THR A 162 5.85 0.31 11.08
C THR A 162 5.26 1.18 9.98
N GLY A 163 3.94 1.26 9.85
CA GLY A 163 3.26 2.10 8.87
C GLY A 163 3.54 3.59 9.05
N GLN A 164 3.60 4.05 10.30
CA GLN A 164 3.96 5.42 10.62
C GLN A 164 5.37 5.73 10.15
N GLN A 165 6.34 4.88 10.47
CA GLN A 165 7.73 5.09 10.11
C GLN A 165 7.95 5.04 8.59
N LEU A 166 7.35 4.06 7.92
CA LEU A 166 7.40 3.96 6.45
C LEU A 166 6.80 5.20 5.77
N LEU A 167 5.65 5.67 6.26
CA LEU A 167 4.99 6.85 5.66
C LEU A 167 5.81 8.12 5.90
N LEU A 168 6.43 8.26 7.08
CA LEU A 168 7.30 9.40 7.37
C LEU A 168 8.57 9.39 6.49
N GLY A 169 9.14 8.21 6.20
CA GLY A 169 10.23 8.07 5.23
C GLY A 169 9.84 8.52 3.83
N ALA A 170 8.70 8.03 3.32
CA ALA A 170 8.15 8.45 2.03
C ALA A 170 7.81 9.96 2.00
N TYR A 171 7.23 10.48 3.08
CA TYR A 171 6.91 11.89 3.25
C TYR A 171 8.16 12.78 3.23
N SER A 172 9.23 12.37 3.92
CA SER A 172 10.51 13.07 3.92
C SER A 172 11.12 13.14 2.52
N ALA A 173 11.16 12.01 1.81
CA ALA A 173 11.62 11.96 0.42
C ALA A 173 10.78 12.87 -0.50
N MET A 174 9.46 12.87 -0.34
CA MET A 174 8.55 13.74 -1.09
C MET A 174 8.80 15.22 -0.77
N ASN A 175 8.92 15.59 0.50
CA ASN A 175 9.20 16.97 0.92
C ASN A 175 10.53 17.50 0.39
N ARG A 176 11.57 16.65 0.33
CA ARG A 176 12.83 17.01 -0.32
C ARG A 176 12.59 17.44 -1.77
N GLN A 177 11.74 16.73 -2.53
CA GLN A 177 11.44 17.10 -3.91
C GLN A 177 10.49 18.31 -4.02
N ILE A 178 9.62 18.54 -3.04
CA ILE A 178 8.84 19.80 -2.91
C ILE A 178 9.81 20.98 -2.74
N GLY A 179 10.76 20.88 -1.82
CA GLY A 179 11.78 21.92 -1.58
C GLY A 179 12.67 22.20 -2.80
N ARG A 180 12.86 21.20 -3.68
CA ARG A 180 13.56 21.34 -4.97
C ARG A 180 12.66 21.87 -6.11
N GLY A 181 11.39 22.16 -5.84
CA GLY A 181 10.42 22.63 -6.83
C GLY A 181 9.99 21.60 -7.87
N LYS A 182 10.30 20.30 -7.66
CA LYS A 182 9.93 19.21 -8.58
C LYS A 182 8.55 18.64 -8.32
N ILE A 183 8.05 18.80 -7.09
CA ILE A 183 6.68 18.45 -6.72
C ILE A 183 5.94 19.72 -6.36
N LYS A 184 4.82 19.98 -7.05
CA LYS A 184 3.82 20.95 -6.62
C LYS A 184 2.74 20.21 -5.82
N MET A 185 2.64 20.52 -4.54
CA MET A 185 1.70 19.87 -3.63
C MET A 185 0.38 20.65 -3.56
N TYR A 186 -0.73 19.95 -3.73
CA TYR A 186 -2.11 20.43 -3.62
C TYR A 186 -2.79 19.71 -2.45
N ASN A 187 -2.58 20.24 -1.24
CA ASN A 187 -3.26 19.77 -0.03
C ASN A 187 -4.71 20.24 -0.02
N ARG A 188 -5.59 19.55 0.70
CA ARG A 188 -7.03 19.86 0.74
C ARG A 188 -7.67 19.96 -0.65
N HIS A 189 -7.22 19.13 -1.60
CA HIS A 189 -7.81 19.03 -2.93
C HIS A 189 -8.43 17.64 -3.14
N GLU A 190 -9.70 17.61 -3.50
CA GLU A 190 -10.41 16.38 -3.88
C GLU A 190 -10.48 16.24 -5.40
N MET A 191 -10.07 15.09 -5.93
CA MET A 191 -10.30 14.77 -7.34
C MET A 191 -11.81 14.54 -7.58
N LEU A 192 -12.43 15.37 -8.40
CA LEU A 192 -13.82 15.21 -8.83
C LEU A 192 -13.97 14.26 -10.01
N ASP A 193 -12.99 14.25 -10.91
CA ASP A 193 -13.03 13.41 -12.11
C ASP A 193 -11.65 13.23 -12.76
N VAL A 194 -11.51 12.20 -13.59
CA VAL A 194 -10.35 12.00 -14.46
C VAL A 194 -10.70 12.47 -15.88
N VAL A 195 -9.81 13.22 -16.50
CA VAL A 195 -9.97 13.70 -17.87
C VAL A 195 -9.35 12.69 -18.82
N VAL A 196 -10.16 12.13 -19.72
CA VAL A 196 -9.74 11.16 -20.73
C VAL A 196 -9.85 11.79 -22.12
N VAL A 197 -8.77 11.72 -22.90
CA VAL A 197 -8.70 12.19 -24.29
C VAL A 197 -8.06 11.08 -25.12
N ASP A 198 -8.71 10.67 -26.21
CA ASP A 198 -8.29 9.57 -27.09
C ASP A 198 -7.96 8.27 -26.33
N GLY A 199 -8.81 7.94 -25.35
CA GLY A 199 -8.64 6.76 -24.49
C GLY A 199 -7.46 6.82 -23.51
N LYS A 200 -6.81 7.98 -23.35
CA LYS A 200 -5.68 8.21 -22.43
C LYS A 200 -6.08 9.18 -21.32
N ALA A 201 -5.69 8.89 -20.08
CA ALA A 201 -5.83 9.85 -18.98
C ALA A 201 -4.86 11.03 -19.18
N ARG A 202 -5.40 12.24 -19.36
CA ARG A 202 -4.66 13.48 -19.66
C ARG A 202 -4.77 14.56 -18.57
N GLY A 203 -5.38 14.24 -17.45
CA GLY A 203 -5.53 15.19 -16.37
C GLY A 203 -6.61 14.80 -15.38
N ILE A 204 -6.90 15.73 -14.47
CA ILE A 204 -7.98 15.62 -13.50
C ILE A 204 -8.75 16.94 -13.38
N ILE A 205 -9.99 16.82 -12.93
CA ILE A 205 -10.74 17.92 -12.33
C ILE A 205 -10.61 17.79 -10.82
N ALA A 206 -10.20 18.86 -10.14
CA ALA A 206 -10.04 18.88 -8.69
C ALA A 206 -10.82 20.03 -8.06
N ARG A 207 -11.29 19.84 -6.83
CA ARG A 207 -11.91 20.88 -6.00
C ARG A 207 -10.99 21.21 -4.85
N ASP A 208 -10.68 22.49 -4.68
CA ASP A 208 -10.10 23.00 -3.44
C ASP A 208 -11.18 22.97 -2.34
N LEU A 209 -10.92 22.21 -1.28
CA LEU A 209 -11.84 22.03 -0.17
C LEU A 209 -11.89 23.24 0.78
N VAL A 210 -10.96 24.19 0.65
CA VAL A 210 -10.96 25.45 1.42
C VAL A 210 -11.79 26.50 0.70
N SER A 211 -11.42 26.82 -0.55
CA SER A 211 -12.11 27.88 -1.32
C SER A 211 -13.37 27.40 -2.03
N GLY A 212 -13.54 26.09 -2.22
CA GLY A 212 -14.61 25.50 -3.02
C GLY A 212 -14.37 25.56 -4.53
N LYS A 213 -13.29 26.22 -5.00
CA LYS A 213 -12.99 26.42 -6.42
C LYS A 213 -12.75 25.09 -7.13
N ILE A 214 -13.28 24.97 -8.34
CA ILE A 214 -13.04 23.83 -9.23
C ILE A 214 -11.93 24.20 -10.22
N GLU A 215 -10.95 23.32 -10.34
CA GLU A 215 -9.74 23.53 -11.12
C GLU A 215 -9.50 22.40 -12.11
N ARG A 216 -8.88 22.76 -13.23
CA ARG A 216 -8.50 21.86 -14.31
C ARG A 216 -6.98 21.67 -14.28
N HIS A 217 -6.53 20.43 -14.19
CA HIS A 217 -5.12 20.09 -14.12
C HIS A 217 -4.76 19.09 -15.23
N SER A 218 -3.95 19.52 -16.20
CA SER A 218 -3.41 18.66 -17.26
C SER A 218 -2.11 17.97 -16.85
N ALA A 219 -1.88 16.78 -17.41
CA ALA A 219 -0.63 16.03 -17.33
C ALA A 219 -0.52 14.97 -18.45
N HIS A 220 0.69 14.44 -18.64
CA HIS A 220 0.94 13.37 -19.61
C HIS A 220 0.50 12.01 -19.08
N ALA A 221 0.48 11.84 -17.75
CA ALA A 221 0.02 10.64 -17.06
C ALA A 221 -0.64 10.99 -15.72
N VAL A 222 -1.57 10.13 -15.28
CA VAL A 222 -2.26 10.22 -13.98
C VAL A 222 -2.06 8.91 -13.22
N VAL A 223 -1.57 9.01 -11.98
CA VAL A 223 -1.37 7.88 -11.06
C VAL A 223 -2.35 8.02 -9.90
N LEU A 224 -3.18 7.00 -9.67
CA LEU A 224 -4.11 6.96 -8.54
C LEU A 224 -3.58 6.07 -7.43
N GLY A 225 -3.15 6.67 -6.32
CA GLY A 225 -2.73 6.03 -5.07
C GLY A 225 -3.70 6.33 -3.93
N THR A 226 -5.00 6.16 -4.17
CA THR A 226 -6.09 6.80 -3.40
C THR A 226 -6.63 5.99 -2.22
N GLY A 227 -6.04 4.83 -1.93
CA GLY A 227 -6.46 3.95 -0.83
C GLY A 227 -7.68 3.07 -1.16
N GLY A 228 -8.19 2.39 -0.12
CA GLY A 228 -9.27 1.39 -0.25
C GLY A 228 -10.68 1.95 -0.03
N TYR A 229 -11.64 1.01 0.02
CA TYR A 229 -13.08 1.27 0.09
C TYR A 229 -13.76 0.82 1.39
N GLY A 230 -12.99 0.51 2.43
CA GLY A 230 -13.55 -0.13 3.64
C GLY A 230 -14.62 0.66 4.41
N ASN A 231 -14.85 1.94 4.10
CA ASN A 231 -15.91 2.75 4.73
C ASN A 231 -17.30 2.47 4.15
N VAL A 232 -17.43 1.56 3.18
CA VAL A 232 -18.73 1.01 2.76
C VAL A 232 -19.33 0.08 3.83
N PHE A 233 -18.51 -0.40 4.77
CA PHE A 233 -18.94 -1.24 5.88
C PHE A 233 -19.12 -0.40 7.15
N PHE A 234 -20.17 -0.71 7.93
CA PHE A 234 -20.47 -0.02 9.19
C PHE A 234 -19.31 -0.15 10.20
N LEU A 235 -18.74 -1.35 10.32
CA LEU A 235 -17.59 -1.64 11.17
C LEU A 235 -16.32 -1.74 10.33
N SER A 236 -15.41 -0.77 10.50
CA SER A 236 -14.17 -0.71 9.74
C SER A 236 -13.00 -0.18 10.57
N THR A 237 -11.79 -0.70 10.31
CA THR A 237 -10.53 -0.17 10.85
C THR A 237 -9.96 0.97 10.00
N ASN A 238 -10.56 1.22 8.83
CA ASN A 238 -10.09 2.24 7.89
C ASN A 238 -10.34 3.65 8.43
N ALA A 239 -9.49 4.59 8.03
CA ALA A 239 -9.73 6.01 8.32
C ALA A 239 -10.96 6.52 7.54
N MET A 240 -11.68 7.50 8.08
CA MET A 240 -12.87 8.09 7.42
C MET A 240 -12.60 8.64 6.00
N GLY A 241 -11.35 8.99 5.70
CA GLY A 241 -10.93 9.39 4.35
C GLY A 241 -10.83 8.24 3.32
N SER A 242 -10.86 6.97 3.72
CA SER A 242 -10.78 5.81 2.82
C SER A 242 -12.11 5.54 2.11
N ASN A 243 -12.47 6.45 1.20
CA ASN A 243 -13.82 6.58 0.64
C ASN A 243 -13.96 6.14 -0.82
N VAL A 244 -12.93 5.53 -1.44
CA VAL A 244 -12.89 4.98 -2.82
C VAL A 244 -13.28 5.91 -3.97
N THR A 245 -13.72 7.14 -3.72
CA THR A 245 -14.42 7.95 -4.71
C THR A 245 -13.59 8.15 -5.98
N ALA A 246 -12.28 8.35 -5.86
CA ALA A 246 -11.40 8.55 -7.00
C ALA A 246 -11.28 7.32 -7.91
N ALA A 247 -11.11 6.12 -7.36
CA ALA A 247 -11.06 4.88 -8.14
C ALA A 247 -12.43 4.61 -8.80
N TRP A 248 -13.52 4.90 -8.09
CA TRP A 248 -14.87 4.78 -8.64
C TRP A 248 -15.15 5.77 -9.77
N LYS A 249 -14.71 7.03 -9.63
CA LYS A 249 -14.77 8.05 -10.69
C LYS A 249 -13.99 7.61 -11.93
N ALA A 250 -12.80 7.04 -11.76
CA ALA A 250 -12.03 6.46 -12.87
C ALA A 250 -12.76 5.28 -13.54
N HIS A 251 -13.42 4.42 -12.76
CA HIS A 251 -14.24 3.34 -13.29
C HIS A 251 -15.39 3.85 -14.16
N LYS A 252 -16.10 4.90 -13.71
CA LYS A 252 -17.13 5.58 -14.51
C LYS A 252 -16.60 6.17 -15.83
N ARG A 253 -15.28 6.40 -15.94
CA ARG A 253 -14.60 6.85 -17.16
C ARG A 253 -14.01 5.70 -18.00
N GLY A 254 -14.41 4.46 -17.72
CA GLY A 254 -14.07 3.27 -18.52
C GLY A 254 -12.90 2.45 -17.97
N ALA A 255 -12.30 2.82 -16.84
CA ALA A 255 -11.30 1.97 -16.20
C ALA A 255 -11.95 0.69 -15.64
N PHE A 256 -11.31 -0.47 -15.77
CA PHE A 256 -11.83 -1.69 -15.15
C PHE A 256 -11.67 -1.67 -13.63
N PHE A 257 -12.68 -2.14 -12.91
CA PHE A 257 -12.66 -2.29 -11.45
C PHE A 257 -12.81 -3.76 -11.09
N ALA A 258 -11.69 -4.38 -10.70
CA ALA A 258 -11.64 -5.82 -10.45
C ALA A 258 -11.90 -6.15 -8.98
N ASN A 259 -12.57 -7.28 -8.75
CA ASN A 259 -12.67 -7.93 -7.45
C ASN A 259 -13.23 -7.07 -6.28
N PRO A 260 -14.28 -6.25 -6.48
CA PRO A 260 -14.84 -5.42 -5.41
C PRO A 260 -15.47 -6.23 -4.27
N CYS A 261 -15.77 -7.52 -4.51
CA CYS A 261 -16.33 -8.42 -3.51
C CYS A 261 -15.28 -9.06 -2.59
N TYR A 262 -13.98 -9.03 -2.94
CA TYR A 262 -12.93 -9.59 -2.10
C TYR A 262 -12.51 -8.59 -1.02
N THR A 263 -13.27 -8.59 0.08
CA THR A 263 -12.99 -7.79 1.27
C THR A 263 -12.34 -8.64 2.35
N GLN A 264 -11.23 -8.17 2.92
CA GLN A 264 -10.56 -8.83 4.05
C GLN A 264 -11.14 -8.32 5.38
N ILE A 265 -11.46 -9.26 6.29
CA ILE A 265 -11.87 -8.95 7.66
C ILE A 265 -10.69 -9.27 8.58
N HIS A 266 -10.26 -8.28 9.37
CA HIS A 266 -9.23 -8.51 10.37
C HIS A 266 -9.83 -9.16 11.62
N PRO A 267 -9.23 -10.23 12.18
CA PRO A 267 -9.84 -11.00 13.27
C PRO A 267 -9.86 -10.24 14.61
N THR A 268 -8.95 -9.29 14.83
CA THR A 268 -8.78 -8.61 16.13
C THR A 268 -8.89 -7.08 15.97
N CYS A 269 -9.92 -6.50 16.59
CA CYS A 269 -10.08 -5.05 16.71
C CYS A 269 -10.74 -4.69 18.05
N ILE A 270 -10.44 -3.49 18.57
CA ILE A 270 -11.11 -2.94 19.75
C ILE A 270 -12.38 -2.23 19.26
N PRO A 271 -13.57 -2.62 19.76
CA PRO A 271 -14.83 -1.95 19.48
C PRO A 271 -14.78 -0.45 19.81
N VAL A 272 -15.65 0.33 19.18
CA VAL A 272 -15.83 1.74 19.53
C VAL A 272 -16.41 1.81 20.95
N SER A 273 -15.68 2.45 21.87
CA SER A 273 -16.11 2.61 23.27
C SER A 273 -16.82 3.94 23.56
N GLY A 274 -16.80 4.89 22.62
CA GLY A 274 -17.50 6.17 22.72
C GLY A 274 -17.18 7.14 21.59
N ASP A 275 -17.75 8.35 21.65
CA ASP A 275 -17.76 9.34 20.55
C ASP A 275 -16.39 9.92 20.17
N HIS A 276 -15.38 9.74 21.04
CA HIS A 276 -13.99 10.14 20.77
C HIS A 276 -13.29 9.21 19.76
N GLN A 277 -13.84 8.02 19.52
CA GLN A 277 -13.27 7.00 18.64
C GLN A 277 -14.06 6.93 17.33
N SER A 278 -13.47 7.46 16.25
CA SER A 278 -14.12 7.53 14.93
C SER A 278 -14.20 6.20 14.18
N LYS A 279 -13.54 5.13 14.66
CA LYS A 279 -13.43 3.83 13.96
C LYS A 279 -12.97 2.71 14.88
N LEU A 280 -13.06 1.46 14.43
CA LEU A 280 -12.44 0.34 15.14
C LEU A 280 -10.92 0.52 15.23
N THR A 281 -10.36 0.28 16.42
CA THR A 281 -8.90 0.34 16.61
C THR A 281 -8.32 -1.03 16.34
N LEU A 282 -7.44 -1.11 15.33
CA LEU A 282 -6.76 -2.34 14.97
C LEU A 282 -5.85 -2.80 16.13
N MET A 283 -5.97 -4.08 16.51
CA MET A 283 -4.96 -4.74 17.33
C MET A 283 -4.11 -5.60 16.41
N SER A 284 -2.81 -5.29 16.31
CA SER A 284 -1.87 -6.01 15.44
C SER A 284 -1.97 -7.52 15.61
N GLU A 285 -1.99 -8.22 14.48
CA GLU A 285 -1.91 -9.69 14.42
C GLU A 285 -0.66 -10.24 15.13
N SER A 286 0.43 -9.46 15.20
CA SER A 286 1.65 -9.87 15.91
C SER A 286 1.39 -10.24 17.37
N LEU A 287 0.38 -9.64 18.02
CA LEU A 287 0.01 -9.97 19.40
C LEU A 287 -0.43 -11.43 19.56
N ARG A 288 -1.00 -12.05 18.52
CA ARG A 288 -1.37 -13.47 18.54
C ARG A 288 -0.14 -14.36 18.47
N ASN A 289 0.90 -13.93 17.76
CA ASN A 289 2.18 -14.64 17.70
C ASN A 289 2.93 -14.53 19.03
N ASP A 290 2.78 -13.39 19.72
CA ASP A 290 3.39 -13.13 21.03
C ASP A 290 2.60 -13.74 22.21
N GLY A 291 1.64 -14.64 21.95
CA GLY A 291 0.97 -15.45 22.97
C GLY A 291 -0.46 -15.05 23.34
N ARG A 292 -1.07 -14.05 22.66
CA ARG A 292 -2.48 -13.72 22.90
C ARG A 292 -3.41 -14.75 22.25
N ILE A 293 -4.11 -15.51 23.08
CA ILE A 293 -5.08 -16.53 22.65
C ILE A 293 -6.52 -16.06 22.83
N TRP A 294 -7.43 -16.57 21.99
CA TRP A 294 -8.87 -16.40 22.17
C TRP A 294 -9.41 -17.54 23.03
N VAL A 295 -10.22 -17.19 24.02
CA VAL A 295 -10.87 -18.16 24.89
C VAL A 295 -12.38 -17.91 24.89
N PRO A 296 -13.20 -18.95 25.02
CA PRO A 296 -14.64 -18.79 25.22
C PRO A 296 -14.91 -17.90 26.44
N LYS A 297 -15.98 -17.10 26.37
CA LYS A 297 -16.36 -16.19 27.46
C LYS A 297 -16.67 -16.94 28.75
N HIS A 298 -17.25 -18.14 28.64
CA HIS A 298 -17.62 -18.95 29.79
C HIS A 298 -16.77 -20.21 29.88
N LYS A 299 -16.30 -20.53 31.10
CA LYS A 299 -15.50 -21.73 31.38
C LYS A 299 -16.21 -23.03 30.92
N LYS A 300 -17.52 -23.11 31.12
CA LYS A 300 -18.36 -24.25 30.70
C LYS A 300 -18.23 -24.55 29.20
N ASP A 301 -18.07 -23.52 28.36
CA ASP A 301 -17.96 -23.68 26.91
C ASP A 301 -16.58 -24.25 26.56
N ALA A 302 -15.53 -23.79 27.24
CA ALA A 302 -14.19 -24.34 27.09
C ALA A 302 -14.11 -25.81 27.55
N GLU A 303 -14.80 -26.16 28.64
CA GLU A 303 -14.90 -27.53 29.14
C GLU A 303 -15.71 -28.43 28.18
N ALA A 304 -16.83 -27.93 27.66
CA ALA A 304 -17.66 -28.65 26.69
C ALA A 304 -16.92 -28.90 25.36
N ILE A 305 -16.14 -27.93 24.87
CA ILE A 305 -15.29 -28.09 23.69
C ILE A 305 -14.22 -29.16 23.91
N ARG A 306 -13.51 -29.11 25.04
CA ARG A 306 -12.49 -30.12 25.39
C ARG A 306 -13.08 -31.53 25.53
N ALA A 307 -14.31 -31.63 26.02
CA ALA A 307 -15.04 -32.89 26.16
C ALA A 307 -15.69 -33.36 24.84
N GLY A 308 -15.53 -32.64 23.72
CA GLY A 308 -16.15 -32.98 22.43
C GLY A 308 -17.66 -32.79 22.38
N LYS A 309 -18.26 -32.18 23.41
CA LYS A 309 -19.72 -31.93 23.53
C LYS A 309 -20.16 -30.69 22.78
N LEU A 310 -19.23 -29.78 22.49
CA LEU A 310 -19.46 -28.56 21.71
C LEU A 310 -18.36 -28.44 20.67
N LYS A 311 -18.70 -28.04 19.44
CA LYS A 311 -17.68 -27.73 18.43
C LYS A 311 -17.15 -26.31 18.65
N PRO A 312 -15.83 -26.08 18.57
CA PRO A 312 -15.31 -24.72 18.47
C PRO A 312 -15.79 -24.14 17.13
N THR A 313 -16.61 -23.10 17.19
CA THR A 313 -17.05 -22.28 16.04
C THR A 313 -16.29 -20.98 16.03
#